data_AF-A0A534WWN5-F1
#
_entry.id   AF-A0A534WWN5-F1
#
_cell.length_a   1.000
_cell.length_b   1.000
_cell.length_c   1.000
_cell.angle_alpha   90.00
_cell.angle_beta   90.00
_cell.angle_gamma   90.00
#
_symmetry.space_group_name_H-M   'P 1'
#
loop_
_entity.id
_entity.type
_entity.pdbx_description
1 polymer ?
#
loop_
_entity_poly.entity_id
_entity_poly.type
_entity_poly.pdbx_seq_one_letter_code
_entity_poly.pdbx_strand_id
1 'polypeptide(L)'
;DLSLAPSAVSAALAALGTRGLVGFDLAEGAYFHRALPFDLELVESLHPRLVAARKLVALGAVELRRSTGEARVTSGDVVHRVRLTDEGAVCTCAWYGKHRNERGPCKHVLAVSLASDLDDAG
;
A
#
# COMPACT_ATOMS: atom_id res chain seq x y z
N ASP A 1 -11.13 1.32 -26.55
CA ASP A 1 -10.64 0.22 -27.38
C ASP A 1 -9.13 0.11 -27.16
N LEU A 2 -8.66 -1.00 -26.60
CA LEU A 2 -7.25 -1.21 -26.29
C LEU A 2 -6.66 -2.03 -27.43
N SER A 3 -6.22 -1.38 -28.50
CA SER A 3 -5.63 -2.02 -29.69
C SER A 3 -4.26 -2.64 -29.37
N LEU A 4 -4.25 -3.83 -28.76
CA LEU A 4 -3.04 -4.54 -28.35
C LEU A 4 -2.67 -5.65 -29.34
N ALA A 5 -1.37 -5.77 -29.63
CA ALA A 5 -0.85 -6.87 -30.46
C ALA A 5 -1.04 -8.23 -29.75
N PRO A 6 -1.41 -9.31 -30.47
CA PRO A 6 -1.66 -10.63 -29.85
C PRO A 6 -0.48 -11.16 -29.02
N SER A 7 0.75 -10.90 -29.47
CA SER A 7 1.97 -11.28 -28.74
C SER A 7 2.12 -10.55 -27.41
N ALA A 8 1.73 -9.28 -27.36
CA ALA A 8 1.75 -8.48 -26.12
C ALA A 8 0.70 -9.00 -25.13
N VAL A 9 -0.48 -9.39 -25.62
CA VAL A 9 -1.53 -10.01 -24.80
C VAL A 9 -1.05 -11.34 -24.22
N SER A 10 -0.45 -12.22 -25.04
CA SER A 10 0.11 -13.49 -24.56
C SER A 10 1.24 -13.29 -23.54
N ALA A 11 2.15 -12.35 -23.78
CA ALA A 11 3.23 -12.06 -22.83
C ALA A 11 2.70 -11.55 -21.48
N ALA A 12 1.69 -10.67 -21.51
CA ALA A 12 1.04 -10.18 -20.30
C ALA A 12 0.32 -11.30 -19.55
N LEU A 13 -0.45 -12.15 -20.24
CA LEU A 13 -1.14 -13.28 -19.63
C LEU A 13 -0.17 -14.31 -19.05
N ALA A 14 0.97 -14.56 -19.70
CA ALA A 14 2.04 -15.38 -19.15
C ALA A 14 2.58 -14.79 -17.84
N ALA A 15 2.88 -13.48 -17.80
CA ALA A 15 3.35 -12.79 -16.59
C ALA A 15 2.30 -12.78 -15.46
N LEU A 16 1.01 -12.68 -15.79
CA LEU A 16 -0.07 -12.82 -14.82
C LEU A 16 -0.20 -14.27 -14.31
N GLY A 17 0.02 -15.25 -15.19
CA GLY A 17 0.00 -16.68 -14.86
C GLY A 17 1.08 -17.05 -13.83
N THR A 18 2.30 -16.53 -13.96
CA THR A 18 3.37 -16.76 -12.96
C THR A 18 3.03 -16.22 -11.57
N ARG A 19 2.16 -15.21 -11.51
CA ARG A 19 1.64 -14.62 -10.26
C ARG A 19 0.35 -15.30 -9.78
N GLY A 20 -0.14 -16.31 -10.50
CA GLY A 20 -1.37 -17.02 -10.21
C GLY A 20 -2.65 -16.20 -10.44
N LEU A 21 -2.58 -15.08 -11.14
CA LEU A 21 -3.75 -14.22 -11.40
C LEU A 21 -4.63 -14.74 -12.56
N VAL A 22 -4.06 -15.60 -13.42
CA VAL A 22 -4.77 -16.35 -14.47
C VAL A 22 -4.28 -17.80 -14.46
N GLY A 23 -5.11 -18.72 -14.96
CA GLY A 23 -4.71 -20.10 -15.21
C GLY A 23 -4.43 -20.33 -16.71
N PHE A 24 -3.69 -21.39 -17.03
CA PHE A 24 -3.49 -21.84 -18.41
C PHE A 24 -4.01 -23.26 -18.55
N ASP A 25 -4.93 -23.46 -19.49
CA ASP A 25 -5.47 -24.77 -19.83
C ASP A 25 -4.60 -25.40 -20.94
N LEU A 26 -4.00 -26.56 -20.66
CA LEU A 26 -3.15 -27.26 -21.62
C LEU A 26 -3.95 -27.94 -22.75
N ALA A 27 -5.19 -28.34 -22.49
CA ALA A 27 -6.04 -28.98 -23.48
C ALA A 27 -6.55 -27.96 -24.51
N GLU A 28 -6.96 -26.78 -24.03
CA GLU A 28 -7.49 -25.71 -24.87
C GLU A 28 -6.41 -24.74 -25.39
N GLY A 29 -5.19 -24.81 -24.85
CA GLY A 29 -4.09 -23.91 -25.22
C GLY A 29 -4.38 -22.45 -24.93
N ALA A 30 -5.20 -22.16 -23.91
CA ALA A 30 -5.75 -20.84 -23.64
C ALA A 30 -5.64 -20.45 -22.16
N TYR A 31 -5.58 -19.14 -21.91
CA TYR A 31 -5.64 -18.59 -20.56
C TYR A 31 -7.09 -18.46 -20.09
N PHE A 32 -7.35 -18.77 -18.82
CA PHE A 32 -8.64 -18.55 -18.18
C PHE A 32 -8.51 -17.66 -16.94
N HIS A 33 -9.58 -16.93 -16.65
CA HIS A 33 -9.65 -16.12 -15.44
C HIS A 33 -9.59 -17.03 -14.20
N ARG A 34 -8.59 -16.80 -13.34
CA ARG A 34 -8.47 -17.48 -12.05
C ARG A 34 -8.94 -16.51 -10.97
N ALA A 35 -10.15 -16.72 -10.46
CA ALA A 35 -10.61 -16.00 -9.29
C ALA A 35 -9.80 -16.47 -8.08
N LEU A 36 -8.82 -15.67 -7.66
CA LEU A 36 -8.27 -15.80 -6.31
C LEU A 36 -9.37 -15.40 -5.33
N PRO A 37 -9.62 -16.18 -4.27
CA PRO A 37 -10.62 -15.84 -3.25
C PRO A 37 -10.07 -14.71 -2.35
N PHE A 38 -9.74 -13.58 -2.94
CA PHE A 38 -9.47 -12.35 -2.22
C PHE A 38 -10.81 -11.69 -2.00
N ASP A 39 -11.32 -11.85 -0.79
CA ASP A 39 -12.36 -10.97 -0.32
C ASP A 39 -11.72 -9.61 -0.04
N LEU A 40 -11.89 -8.69 -0.99
CA LEU A 40 -11.36 -7.33 -0.88
C LEU A 40 -12.05 -6.55 0.25
N GLU A 41 -13.29 -6.91 0.62
CA GLU A 41 -13.98 -6.33 1.76
C GLU A 41 -13.30 -6.73 3.08
N LEU A 42 -12.65 -7.91 3.12
CA LEU A 42 -11.83 -8.34 4.26
C LEU A 42 -10.48 -7.60 4.36
N VAL A 43 -9.97 -6.94 3.32
CA VAL A 43 -8.66 -6.27 3.39
C VAL A 43 -8.64 -5.22 4.49
N GLU A 44 -9.73 -4.45 4.64
CA GLU A 44 -9.85 -3.46 5.69
C GLU A 44 -9.94 -4.09 7.09
N SER A 45 -10.66 -5.20 7.24
CA SER A 45 -10.77 -5.92 8.52
C SER A 45 -9.45 -6.57 8.94
N LEU A 46 -8.67 -7.06 7.97
CA LEU A 46 -7.37 -7.68 8.20
C LEU A 46 -6.26 -6.64 8.45
N HIS A 47 -6.43 -5.39 8.00
CA HIS A 47 -5.42 -4.34 8.07
C HIS A 47 -5.87 -3.14 8.94
N PRO A 48 -6.12 -3.33 10.25
CA PRO A 48 -6.66 -2.28 11.11
C PRO A 48 -5.75 -1.03 11.19
N ARG A 49 -4.43 -1.19 11.03
CA ARG A 49 -3.48 -0.07 10.97
C ARG A 49 -3.62 0.76 9.69
N LEU A 50 -3.94 0.12 8.56
CA LEU A 50 -4.18 0.81 7.29
C LEU A 50 -5.51 1.57 7.34
N VAL A 51 -6.56 0.96 7.91
CA VAL A 51 -7.84 1.64 8.16
C VAL A 51 -7.64 2.89 9.03
N ALA A 52 -6.89 2.76 10.12
CA ALA A 52 -6.57 3.90 10.98
C ALA A 52 -5.72 4.97 10.27
N ALA A 53 -4.79 4.57 9.41
CA ALA A 53 -3.98 5.49 8.61
C ALA A 53 -4.83 6.30 7.63
N ARG A 54 -5.75 5.64 6.90
CA ARG A 54 -6.69 6.31 5.98
C ARG A 54 -7.56 7.33 6.71
N LYS A 55 -8.04 7.00 7.92
CA LYS A 55 -8.79 7.95 8.76
C LYS A 55 -7.95 9.18 9.12
N LEU A 56 -6.67 9.02 9.46
CA LEU A 56 -5.78 10.15 9.74
C LEU A 56 -5.61 11.06 8.52
N VAL A 57 -5.43 10.48 7.33
CA VAL A 57 -5.34 11.24 6.07
C VAL A 57 -6.64 11.98 5.79
N ALA A 58 -7.79 11.30 5.89
CA ALA A 58 -9.11 11.90 5.66
C ALA A 58 -9.43 13.05 6.63
N LEU A 59 -8.89 13.01 7.85
CA LEU A 59 -9.02 14.08 8.85
C LEU A 59 -8.04 15.25 8.62
N GLY A 60 -7.19 15.19 7.59
CA GLY A 60 -6.14 16.20 7.36
C GLY A 60 -5.10 16.22 8.48
N ALA A 61 -4.91 15.10 9.18
CA ALA A 61 -4.08 15.04 10.38
C ALA A 61 -2.57 14.89 10.09
N VAL A 62 -2.18 14.88 8.81
CA VAL A 62 -0.80 14.70 8.35
C VAL A 62 -0.26 16.03 7.84
N GLU A 63 0.80 16.52 8.46
CA GLU A 63 1.54 17.71 8.04
C GLU A 63 2.91 17.26 7.49
N LEU A 64 3.09 17.34 6.17
CA LEU A 64 4.35 17.02 5.50
C LEU A 64 5.31 18.22 5.56
N ARG A 65 6.52 18.04 6.09
CA ARG A 65 7.58 19.06 6.12
C ARG A 65 8.71 18.67 5.19
N ARG A 66 8.52 18.96 3.90
CA ARG A 66 9.44 18.60 2.81
C ARG A 66 10.87 19.12 3.04
N SER A 67 11.02 20.32 3.61
CA SER A 67 12.33 20.93 3.87
C SER A 67 13.20 20.14 4.85
N THR A 68 12.59 19.31 5.70
CA THR A 68 13.30 18.51 6.72
C THR A 68 13.20 17.00 6.49
N GLY A 69 12.51 16.57 5.43
CA GLY A 69 12.19 15.15 5.21
C GLY A 69 11.38 14.52 6.35
N GLU A 70 10.63 15.33 7.09
CA GLU A 70 9.93 14.90 8.30
C GLU A 70 8.43 15.22 8.18
N ALA A 71 7.58 14.44 8.83
CA ALA A 71 6.16 14.67 8.88
C ALA A 71 5.68 14.64 10.33
N ARG A 72 4.62 15.40 10.60
CA ARG A 72 3.89 15.37 11.87
C ARG A 72 2.51 14.78 11.64
N VAL A 73 2.11 13.86 12.51
CA VAL A 73 0.82 13.19 12.45
C VAL A 73 0.11 13.37 13.77
N THR A 74 -1.01 14.09 13.76
CA THR A 74 -1.85 14.31 14.94
C THR A 74 -2.78 13.10 15.11
N SER A 75 -2.67 12.38 16.22
CA SER A 75 -3.51 11.21 16.52
C SER A 75 -4.12 11.35 17.91
N GLY A 76 -5.37 11.83 17.98
CA GLY A 76 -5.96 12.30 19.23
C GLY A 76 -5.22 13.55 19.69
N ASP A 77 -4.88 13.63 20.97
CA ASP A 77 -4.19 14.79 21.56
C ASP A 77 -2.65 14.74 21.45
N VAL A 78 -2.11 13.74 20.72
CA VAL A 78 -0.67 13.51 20.60
C VAL A 78 -0.20 13.71 19.16
N VAL A 79 0.87 14.47 19.00
CA VAL A 79 1.56 14.63 17.71
C VAL A 79 2.74 13.67 17.64
N HIS A 80 2.71 12.75 16.68
CA HIS A 80 3.82 11.86 16.38
C HIS A 80 4.65 12.40 15.23
N ARG A 81 5.96 12.17 15.30
CA ARG A 81 6.90 12.58 14.28
C ARG A 81 7.32 11.36 13.47
N VAL A 82 7.30 11.50 12.16
CA VAL A 82 7.60 10.43 11.21
C VAL A 82 8.68 10.91 10.26
N ARG A 83 9.65 10.06 9.98
CA ARG A 83 10.65 10.26 8.93
C ARG A 83 10.63 9.05 8.01
N LEU A 84 10.51 9.30 6.71
CA LEU A 84 10.67 8.28 5.68
C LEU A 84 12.04 8.49 5.04
N THR A 85 12.84 7.43 4.95
CA THR A 85 14.14 7.40 4.28
C THR A 85 14.18 6.20 3.33
N ASP A 86 15.18 6.16 2.45
CA ASP A 86 15.39 5.01 1.55
C ASP A 86 15.65 3.70 2.33
N GLU A 87 16.16 3.82 3.55
CA GLU A 87 16.50 2.69 4.43
C GLU A 87 15.31 2.24 5.30
N GLY A 88 14.21 2.99 5.29
CA GLY A 88 12.98 2.65 6.00
C GLY A 88 12.29 3.84 6.66
N ALA A 89 11.41 3.53 7.61
CA ALA A 89 10.64 4.55 8.31
C ALA A 89 10.96 4.57 9.81
N VAL A 90 10.92 5.76 10.41
CA VAL A 90 11.04 5.99 11.84
C VAL A 90 9.82 6.75 12.33
N CYS A 91 9.24 6.33 13.46
CA CYS A 91 8.12 7.02 14.10
C CYS A 91 8.31 7.12 15.61
N THR A 92 7.87 8.23 16.22
CA THR A 92 7.94 8.42 17.68
C THR A 92 6.82 7.74 18.47
N CYS A 93 5.93 6.97 17.83
CA CYS A 93 4.83 6.30 18.52
C CYS A 93 5.28 5.02 19.26
N ALA A 94 4.52 4.63 20.29
CA ALA A 94 4.82 3.46 21.10
C ALA A 94 4.92 2.14 20.30
N TRP A 95 4.10 1.98 19.25
CA TRP A 95 4.17 0.81 18.37
C TRP A 95 5.54 0.67 17.72
N TYR A 96 6.07 1.76 17.15
CA TYR A 96 7.40 1.75 16.55
C TYR A 96 8.49 1.58 17.62
N GLY A 97 8.35 2.22 18.78
CA GLY A 97 9.27 2.02 19.90
C GLY A 97 9.38 0.54 20.32
N LYS A 98 8.27 -0.20 20.28
CA LYS A 98 8.23 -1.62 20.68
C LYS A 98 8.62 -2.59 19.56
N HIS A 99 8.25 -2.30 18.31
CA HIS A 99 8.32 -3.27 17.21
C HIS A 99 9.16 -2.83 16.01
N ARG A 100 9.56 -1.55 15.96
CA ARG A 100 10.22 -0.93 14.81
C ARG A 100 9.51 -1.32 13.51
N ASN A 101 10.23 -1.87 12.54
CA ASN A 101 9.70 -2.32 11.25
C ASN A 101 9.51 -3.85 11.16
N GLU A 102 9.76 -4.60 12.24
CA GLU A 102 9.70 -6.08 12.25
C GLU A 102 8.27 -6.63 12.18
N ARG A 103 7.28 -5.84 12.60
CA ARG A 103 5.84 -6.18 12.54
C ARG A 103 5.10 -5.30 11.53
N GLY A 104 5.82 -4.74 10.57
CA GLY A 104 5.31 -3.74 9.62
C GLY A 104 5.05 -2.36 10.23
N PRO A 105 4.78 -1.35 9.39
CA PRO A 105 4.69 0.05 9.79
C PRO A 105 3.52 0.34 10.73
N CYS A 106 3.68 1.33 11.62
CA CYS A 106 2.56 1.83 12.41
C CYS A 106 1.56 2.60 11.52
N LYS A 107 0.37 2.90 12.06
CA LYS A 107 -0.64 3.70 11.36
C LYS A 107 -0.12 5.10 10.94
N HIS A 108 0.82 5.69 11.67
CA HIS A 108 1.36 7.02 11.36
C HIS A 108 2.32 6.99 10.17
N VAL A 109 3.20 5.99 10.10
CA VAL A 109 4.07 5.78 8.93
C VAL A 109 3.22 5.54 7.69
N LEU A 110 2.22 4.67 7.79
CA LEU A 110 1.28 4.41 6.70
C LEU A 110 0.54 5.67 6.25
N ALA A 111 0.10 6.52 7.20
CA ALA A 111 -0.61 7.75 6.87
C ALA A 111 0.30 8.74 6.11
N VAL A 112 1.57 8.83 6.48
CA VAL A 112 2.54 9.68 5.77
C VAL A 112 2.82 9.14 4.38
N SER A 113 3.05 7.83 4.21
CA SER A 113 3.25 7.25 2.88
C SER A 113 2.06 7.51 1.96
N LEU A 114 0.83 7.29 2.45
CA LEU A 114 -0.39 7.58 1.66
C LEU A 114 -0.51 9.06 1.30
N ALA A 115 -0.18 9.97 2.22
CA ALA A 115 -0.23 11.41 1.97
C ALA A 115 0.83 11.84 0.96
N SER A 116 2.04 11.27 1.02
CA SER A 116 3.11 11.53 0.05
C SER A 116 2.74 11.03 -1.35
N ASP A 117 2.16 9.83 -1.46
CA ASP A 117 1.73 9.28 -2.76
C ASP A 117 0.60 10.12 -3.39
N LEU A 118 -0.33 10.65 -2.58
CA LEU A 118 -1.39 11.55 -3.05
C LEU A 118 -0.85 12.90 -3.54
N ASP A 119 0.15 13.43 -2.84
CA ASP A 119 0.83 14.67 -3.17
C ASP A 119 1.64 14.56 -4.48
N ASP A 120 2.24 13.40 -4.78
CA ASP A 120 3.02 13.17 -6.00
C ASP A 120 2.14 12.87 -7.23
N ALA A 121 0.85 12.59 -7.02
CA ALA A 121 -0.12 12.34 -8.10
C ALA A 121 -0.91 13.59 -8.52
N GLY A 122 -0.73 14.73 -7.82
CA GLY A 122 -1.37 16.03 -8.10
C GLY A 122 -0.42 17.02 -8.75
#